data_AF-A0A6G0Q1D4-F1
#
_entry.id   AF-A0A6G0Q1D4-F1
#
_cell.length_a   1.000
_cell.length_b   1.000
_cell.length_c   1.000
_cell.angle_alpha   90.00
_cell.angle_beta   90.00
_cell.angle_gamma   90.00
#
_symmetry.space_group_name_H-M   'P 1'
#
loop_
_entity.id
_entity.type
_entity.pdbx_description
1 polymer ?
#
loop_
_entity_poly.entity_id
_entity_poly.type
_entity_poly.pdbx_seq_one_letter_code
_entity_poly.pdbx_strand_id
1 'polypeptide(L)'
;PEQNAAKTSSCGSKASPKTPQAIWFEWYVKTPKLWEVCESRQTKSTYKQITNYMKLFLPNGFALDPTSETYSDDVMCIGQEAETNLYKFFEDHGVTRKHGSSVL
;
A
#
# COMPACT_ATOMS: atom_id res chain seq x y z
N PRO A 1 -21.39 24.55 -25.89
CA PRO A 1 -20.68 25.04 -24.69
C PRO A 1 -20.19 23.85 -23.86
N GLU A 2 -19.01 23.39 -24.26
CA GLU A 2 -18.27 22.27 -23.72
C GLU A 2 -17.53 22.74 -22.45
N GLN A 3 -17.76 22.10 -21.30
CA GLN A 3 -16.94 22.31 -20.10
C GLN A 3 -16.23 21.00 -19.78
N ASN A 4 -15.01 20.89 -20.29
CA ASN A 4 -14.05 19.85 -19.99
C ASN A 4 -13.47 20.11 -18.60
N ALA A 5 -13.86 19.30 -17.61
CA ALA A 5 -13.28 19.31 -16.28
C ALA A 5 -11.83 18.79 -16.34
N ALA A 6 -10.91 19.56 -15.75
CA ALA A 6 -9.48 19.34 -15.78
C ALA A 6 -9.10 17.91 -15.31
N LYS A 7 -8.59 17.10 -16.23
CA LYS A 7 -7.79 15.92 -15.92
C LYS A 7 -6.41 16.39 -15.46
N THR A 8 -6.15 16.41 -14.17
CA THR A 8 -4.79 16.41 -13.64
C THR A 8 -4.27 14.97 -13.66
N SER A 9 -3.81 14.52 -14.82
CA SER A 9 -3.02 13.31 -14.98
C SER A 9 -1.61 13.53 -14.43
N SER A 10 -1.44 13.43 -13.11
CA SER A 10 -0.09 13.31 -12.52
C SER A 10 0.33 11.84 -12.50
N CYS A 11 0.58 11.30 -13.70
CA CYS A 11 1.39 10.09 -13.87
C CYS A 11 2.83 10.54 -14.15
N GLY A 12 3.59 10.85 -13.10
CA GLY A 12 5.01 11.17 -13.24
C GLY A 12 5.51 12.31 -12.36
N SER A 13 5.36 12.20 -11.06
CA SER A 13 6.25 12.90 -10.12
C SER A 13 7.09 11.83 -9.45
N LYS A 14 8.42 12.02 -9.35
CA LYS A 14 9.30 11.13 -8.59
C LYS A 14 8.91 11.22 -7.10
N ALA A 15 7.87 10.50 -6.72
CA ALA A 15 7.45 10.35 -5.36
C ALA A 15 8.51 9.51 -4.63
N SER A 16 8.84 9.89 -3.41
CA SER A 16 9.59 9.02 -2.50
C SER A 16 8.96 7.62 -2.51
N PRO A 17 9.76 6.54 -2.45
CA PRO A 17 9.21 5.21 -2.27
C PRO A 17 8.25 5.22 -1.09
N LYS A 18 7.00 4.81 -1.31
CA LYS A 18 6.05 4.65 -0.21
C LYS A 18 6.44 3.41 0.57
N THR A 19 6.33 3.49 1.89
CA THR A 19 6.50 2.31 2.72
C THR A 19 5.38 1.31 2.42
N PRO A 20 5.61 0.00 2.65
CA PRO A 20 4.57 -1.01 2.56
C PRO A 20 3.30 -0.63 3.34
N GLN A 21 3.44 -0.09 4.56
CA GLN A 21 2.32 0.36 5.39
C GLN A 21 1.52 1.48 4.71
N ALA A 22 2.18 2.44 4.08
CA ALA A 22 1.48 3.51 3.35
C ALA A 22 0.71 2.96 2.14
N ILE A 23 1.29 1.99 1.42
CA ILE A 23 0.64 1.29 0.30
C ILE A 23 -0.58 0.50 0.78
N TRP A 24 -0.45 -0.22 1.89
CA TRP A 24 -1.55 -0.94 2.54
C TRP A 24 -2.69 0.01 2.92
N PHE A 25 -2.38 1.12 3.59
CA PHE A 25 -3.37 2.11 4.01
C PHE A 25 -4.11 2.69 2.80
N GLU A 26 -3.39 3.13 1.76
CA GLU A 26 -4.01 3.63 0.54
C GLU A 26 -4.84 2.56 -0.19
N TRP A 27 -4.43 1.29 -0.16
CA TRP A 27 -5.17 0.21 -0.79
C TRP A 27 -6.57 0.02 -0.18
N TYR A 28 -6.68 0.16 1.14
CA TYR A 28 -7.92 -0.09 1.89
C TYR A 28 -8.76 1.18 2.09
N VAL A 29 -8.17 2.28 2.51
CA VAL A 29 -8.91 3.49 2.96
C VAL A 29 -9.22 4.46 1.81
N LYS A 30 -8.35 4.55 0.81
CA LYS A 30 -8.49 5.57 -0.25
C LYS A 30 -9.78 5.39 -1.04
N THR A 31 -10.50 6.49 -1.24
CA THR A 31 -11.72 6.57 -2.05
C THR A 31 -11.60 7.77 -3.00
N PRO A 32 -11.89 7.64 -4.31
CA PRO A 32 -12.26 6.40 -5.02
C PRO A 32 -11.13 5.36 -5.05
N LYS A 33 -11.45 4.08 -5.28
CA LYS A 33 -10.49 3.00 -5.12
C LYS A 33 -9.37 3.10 -6.15
N LEU A 34 -8.15 2.73 -5.74
CA LEU A 34 -6.97 2.87 -6.61
C LEU A 34 -7.10 2.06 -7.91
N TRP A 35 -7.75 0.90 -7.86
CA TRP A 35 -7.99 0.08 -9.05
C TRP A 35 -9.03 0.69 -10.01
N GLU A 36 -9.88 1.59 -9.56
CA GLU A 36 -10.85 2.32 -10.39
C GLU A 36 -10.20 3.54 -11.05
N VAL A 37 -9.33 4.26 -10.34
CA VAL A 37 -8.84 5.58 -10.79
C VAL A 37 -7.43 5.58 -11.37
N CYS A 38 -6.57 4.65 -10.97
CA CYS A 38 -5.22 4.63 -11.51
C CYS A 38 -5.24 4.18 -12.99
N GLU A 39 -4.57 4.89 -13.90
CA GLU A 39 -4.47 4.46 -15.31
C GLU A 39 -3.29 3.50 -15.52
N SER A 40 -2.27 3.59 -14.66
CA SER A 40 -1.06 2.75 -14.71
C SER A 40 -1.34 1.33 -14.22
N ARG A 41 -1.34 0.37 -15.14
CA ARG A 41 -1.41 -1.06 -14.83
C ARG A 41 -0.26 -1.50 -13.93
N GLN A 42 0.94 -0.97 -14.17
CA GLN A 42 2.12 -1.30 -13.39
C GLN A 42 1.95 -0.90 -11.93
N THR A 43 1.49 0.33 -11.68
CA THR A 43 1.27 0.85 -10.33
C THR A 43 0.21 0.03 -9.60
N LYS A 44 -0.90 -0.34 -10.26
CA LYS A 44 -1.91 -1.23 -9.68
C LYS A 44 -1.33 -2.59 -9.29
N SER A 45 -0.54 -3.18 -10.18
CA SER A 45 0.08 -4.48 -9.93
C SER A 45 1.04 -4.41 -8.74
N THR A 46 1.89 -3.37 -8.67
CA THR A 46 2.83 -3.18 -7.56
C THR A 46 2.10 -3.02 -6.23
N TYR A 47 1.06 -2.17 -6.16
CA TYR A 47 0.29 -2.00 -4.92
C TYR A 47 -0.42 -3.28 -4.50
N LYS A 48 -1.04 -3.99 -5.46
CA LYS A 48 -1.68 -5.28 -5.20
C LYS A 48 -0.68 -6.30 -4.69
N GLN A 49 0.49 -6.39 -5.30
CA GLN A 49 1.55 -7.32 -4.89
C GLN A 49 2.03 -7.01 -3.48
N ILE A 50 2.42 -5.76 -3.19
CA ILE A 50 2.88 -5.35 -1.86
C ILE A 50 1.80 -5.63 -0.81
N THR A 51 0.55 -5.24 -1.08
CA THR A 51 -0.56 -5.51 -0.16
C THR A 51 -0.76 -7.01 0.05
N ASN A 52 -0.69 -7.84 -0.99
CA ASN A 52 -0.83 -9.28 -0.85
C ASN A 52 0.34 -9.92 -0.10
N TYR A 53 1.56 -9.45 -0.32
CA TYR A 53 2.73 -9.91 0.43
C TYR A 53 2.59 -9.58 1.91
N MET A 54 2.17 -8.36 2.27
CA MET A 54 1.94 -7.97 3.67
C MET A 54 0.96 -8.89 4.40
N LYS A 55 -0.08 -9.40 3.72
CA LYS A 55 -1.02 -10.37 4.32
C LYS A 55 -0.34 -11.65 4.81
N LEU A 56 0.74 -12.07 4.16
CA LEU A 56 1.48 -13.27 4.54
C LEU A 56 2.23 -13.11 5.87
N PHE A 57 2.48 -11.86 6.28
CA PHE A 57 3.20 -11.52 7.50
C PHE A 57 2.27 -11.20 8.68
N LEU A 58 1.00 -11.62 8.59
CA LEU A 58 0.01 -11.55 9.66
C LEU A 58 -0.27 -12.98 10.14
N PRO A 59 0.42 -13.45 11.21
CA PRO A 59 0.43 -14.86 11.60
C PRO A 59 -0.95 -15.40 12.00
N ASN A 60 -1.80 -14.52 12.53
CA ASN A 60 -3.17 -14.85 12.93
C ASN A 60 -4.21 -14.45 11.87
N GLY A 61 -3.76 -14.05 10.68
CA GLY A 61 -4.60 -13.39 9.69
C GLY A 61 -5.05 -11.99 10.16
N PHE A 62 -6.07 -11.46 9.49
CA PHE A 62 -6.65 -10.16 9.83
C PHE A 62 -8.10 -10.07 9.35
N ALA A 63 -8.87 -9.19 9.96
CA ALA A 63 -10.22 -8.82 9.54
C ALA A 63 -10.33 -7.31 9.46
N LEU A 64 -11.01 -6.81 8.44
CA LEU A 64 -11.30 -5.39 8.26
C LEU A 64 -12.79 -5.26 8.02
N ASP A 65 -13.46 -4.44 8.81
CA ASP A 65 -14.87 -4.12 8.66
C ASP A 65 -15.03 -2.69 8.11
N PRO A 66 -15.35 -2.52 6.82
CA PRO A 66 -15.56 -1.20 6.21
C PRO A 66 -16.70 -0.38 6.83
N THR A 67 -17.55 -1.01 7.65
CA THR A 67 -18.68 -0.34 8.33
C THR A 67 -18.32 0.16 9.72
N SER A 68 -17.17 -0.25 10.26
CA SER A 68 -16.70 0.20 11.57
C SER A 68 -16.25 1.66 11.54
N GLU A 69 -16.58 2.41 12.59
CA GLU A 69 -16.06 3.76 12.81
C GLU A 69 -14.53 3.78 12.97
N THR A 70 -13.95 2.68 13.46
CA THR A 70 -12.50 2.50 13.65
C THR A 70 -11.77 1.97 12.42
N TYR A 71 -12.46 1.79 11.28
CA TYR A 71 -11.90 1.12 10.10
C TYR A 71 -10.53 1.65 9.69
N SER A 72 -10.35 2.98 9.67
CA SER A 72 -9.09 3.58 9.23
C SER A 72 -7.95 3.30 10.22
N ASP A 73 -8.25 3.31 11.52
CA ASP A 73 -7.29 3.01 12.57
C ASP A 73 -6.91 1.53 12.57
N ASP A 74 -7.89 0.65 12.37
CA ASP A 74 -7.67 -0.79 12.24
C ASP A 74 -6.77 -1.11 11.03
N VAL A 75 -7.04 -0.50 9.88
CA VAL A 75 -6.18 -0.62 8.68
C VAL A 75 -4.76 -0.15 8.99
N MET A 76 -4.61 0.97 9.70
CA MET A 76 -3.30 1.53 10.05
C MET A 76 -2.51 0.59 10.96
N CYS A 77 -3.11 0.12 12.05
CA CYS A 77 -2.49 -0.78 13.03
C CYS A 77 -2.09 -2.11 12.39
N ILE A 78 -2.99 -2.75 11.64
CA ILE A 78 -2.70 -4.01 10.94
C ILE A 78 -1.59 -3.82 9.91
N GLY A 79 -1.60 -2.70 9.18
CA GLY A 79 -0.55 -2.38 8.21
C GLY A 79 0.83 -2.22 8.86
N GLN A 80 0.90 -1.61 10.05
CA GLN A 80 2.14 -1.47 10.82
C GLN A 80 2.68 -2.81 11.33
N GLU A 81 1.79 -3.67 11.84
CA GLU A 81 2.16 -5.03 12.26
C GLU A 81 2.72 -5.84 11.09
N ALA A 82 2.03 -5.85 9.96
CA ALA A 82 2.45 -6.57 8.77
C ALA A 82 3.79 -6.06 8.23
N GLU A 83 4.02 -4.74 8.22
CA GLU A 83 5.29 -4.14 7.79
C GLU A 83 6.45 -4.51 8.73
N THR A 84 6.21 -4.50 10.05
CA THR A 84 7.20 -4.89 11.06
C THR A 84 7.61 -6.34 10.88
N ASN A 85 6.63 -7.24 10.72
CA ASN A 85 6.88 -8.67 10.54
C ASN A 85 7.58 -8.96 9.20
N LEU A 86 7.22 -8.25 8.13
CA LEU A 86 7.87 -8.32 6.83
C LEU A 86 9.36 -7.96 6.92
N TYR A 87 9.70 -6.84 7.55
CA TYR A 87 11.09 -6.42 7.68
C TYR A 87 11.89 -7.36 8.58
N LYS A 88 11.31 -7.79 9.70
CA LYS A 88 11.93 -8.78 10.57
C LYS A 88 12.28 -10.06 9.82
N PHE A 89 11.35 -10.58 9.01
CA PHE A 89 11.60 -11.75 8.18
C PHE A 89 12.76 -11.54 7.20
N PHE A 90 12.83 -10.39 6.53
CA PHE A 90 13.94 -10.09 5.63
C PHE A 90 15.28 -10.00 6.36
N GLU A 91 15.34 -9.38 7.53
CA GLU A 91 16.54 -9.31 8.36
C GLU A 91 17.00 -10.71 8.80
N ASP A 92 16.07 -11.54 9.29
CA ASP A 92 16.32 -12.93 9.70
C ASP A 92 16.86 -13.79 8.54
N HIS A 93 16.53 -13.45 7.30
CA HIS A 93 17.01 -14.12 6.08
C HIS A 93 18.19 -13.43 5.39
N GLY A 94 18.84 -12.46 6.06
CA GLY A 94 20.03 -11.77 5.54
C GLY A 94 19.75 -10.79 4.40
N VAL A 95 18.48 -10.48 4.14
CA VAL A 95 18.05 -9.44 3.19
C VAL A 95 18.07 -8.10 3.92
N THR A 96 19.21 -7.41 3.82
CA THR A 96 19.36 -6.07 4.39
C THR A 96 19.17 -5.00 3.32
N ARG A 97 18.63 -3.84 3.73
CA ARG A 97 18.54 -2.65 2.86
C ARG A 97 19.95 -2.23 2.44
N LYS A 98 20.36 -2.49 1.20
CA LYS A 98 21.53 -1.79 0.63
C LYS A 98 21.18 -0.31 0.52
N HIS A 99 21.99 0.54 1.14
CA HIS A 99 21.92 2.00 1.12
C HIS A 99 21.32 2.53 -0.20
N GLY A 100 20.11 3.10 -0.12
CA GLY A 100 19.42 3.72 -1.25
C GLY A 100 18.42 2.84 -2.03
N SER A 101 18.39 1.52 -1.85
CA SER A 101 17.36 0.66 -2.47
C SER A 101 16.21 0.43 -1.50
N SER A 102 14.97 0.60 -1.97
CA SER A 102 13.81 0.04 -1.29
C SER A 102 13.90 -1.49 -1.37
N VAL A 103 13.51 -2.18 -0.30
CA VAL A 103 13.44 -3.65 -0.26
C VAL A 103 12.20 -4.18 -1.00
N LEU A 104 11.31 -3.27 -1.44
CA LEU A 104 10.14 -3.52 -2.27
C LEU A 104 9.94 -2.43 -3.33
#